data_AF-A0A4V2B0H3-F1
#
_entry.id   AF-A0A4V2B0H3-F1
#
_cell.length_a   1.000
_cell.length_b   1.000
_cell.length_c   1.000
_cell.angle_alpha   90.00
_cell.angle_beta   90.00
_cell.angle_gamma   90.00
#
_symmetry.space_group_name_H-M   'P 1'
#
loop_
_entity.id
_entity.type
_entity.pdbx_description
1 polymer ?
#
loop_
_entity_poly.entity_id
_entity_poly.type
_entity_poly.pdbx_seq_one_letter_code
_entity_poly.pdbx_strand_id
1 'polypeptide(L)' 'MPPANETLDYAKVNVVHTPTGGTDVVLPRSDDCAEPGGWHYDDPAAPTTIQLCDGACATAKSGGALKIVLGCATQGPS' A
#
# COMPACT_ATOMS: atom_id res chain seq x y z
N MET A 1 5.92 0.45 -20.44
CA MET A 1 4.77 1.37 -20.58
C MET A 1 3.53 0.50 -20.51
N PRO A 2 2.56 0.77 -19.64
CA PRO A 2 1.26 0.09 -19.73
C PRO A 2 0.68 0.33 -21.15
N PRO A 3 -0.17 -0.58 -21.67
CA PRO A 3 -0.89 -0.32 -22.91
C PRO A 3 -1.63 1.02 -22.84
N ALA A 4 -1.55 1.81 -23.91
CA ALA A 4 -2.29 3.07 -23.99
C ALA A 4 -3.79 2.78 -23.80
N ASN A 5 -4.40 3.45 -22.82
CA ASN A 5 -5.81 3.38 -22.37
C ASN A 5 -6.13 2.51 -21.14
N GLU A 6 -5.15 1.97 -20.42
CA GLU A 6 -5.41 1.44 -19.07
C GLU A 6 -5.29 2.54 -18.01
N THR A 7 -6.43 2.93 -17.43
CA THR A 7 -6.46 3.73 -16.21
C THR A 7 -6.14 2.82 -15.03
N LEU A 8 -5.20 3.21 -14.16
CA LEU A 8 -4.91 2.48 -12.95
C LEU A 8 -6.18 2.38 -12.07
N ASP A 9 -6.59 1.15 -11.75
CA ASP A 9 -7.65 0.90 -10.78
C ASP A 9 -7.07 0.97 -9.35
N TYR A 10 -7.31 2.09 -8.68
CA TYR A 10 -6.83 2.33 -7.32
C TYR A 10 -7.44 1.39 -6.27
N ALA A 11 -8.51 0.66 -6.60
CA ALA A 11 -9.06 -0.41 -5.78
C ALA A 11 -8.35 -1.77 -6.00
N LYS A 12 -7.34 -1.83 -6.87
CA LYS A 12 -6.52 -3.01 -7.16
C LYS A 12 -5.02 -2.78 -6.93
N VAL A 13 -4.70 -1.92 -5.97
CA VAL A 13 -3.33 -1.63 -5.54
C VAL A 13 -3.10 -2.31 -4.19
N ASN A 14 -1.99 -3.03 -4.07
CA ASN A 14 -1.52 -3.57 -2.80
C ASN A 14 -0.14 -2.99 -2.49
N VAL A 15 0.06 -2.61 -1.22
CA VAL A 15 1.36 -2.19 -0.70
C VAL A 15 1.96 -3.36 0.08
N VAL A 16 3.18 -3.73 -0.26
CA VAL A 16 3.89 -4.84 0.38
C VAL A 16 5.17 -4.33 0.99
N HIS A 17 5.41 -4.68 2.25
CA HIS A 17 6.69 -4.48 2.91
C HIS A 17 7.43 -5.81 3.04
N THR A 18 8.70 -5.82 2.71
CA THR A 18 9.61 -6.95 2.91
C THR A 18 10.68 -6.49 3.90
N PRO A 19 10.64 -6.90 5.19
CA PRO A 19 11.69 -6.58 6.14
C PRO A 19 13.04 -7.13 5.71
N THR A 20 14.14 -6.56 6.21
CA THR A 20 15.49 -7.07 5.93
C THR A 20 15.63 -8.52 6.38
N GLY A 21 15.86 -9.44 5.44
CA GLY A 21 15.95 -10.87 5.72
C GLY A 21 14.61 -11.55 6.05
N GLY A 22 13.50 -10.82 5.91
CA GLY A 22 12.14 -11.32 6.11
C GLY A 22 11.44 -11.70 4.82
N THR A 23 10.16 -12.05 4.93
CA THR A 23 9.26 -12.35 3.81
C THR A 23 8.32 -11.19 3.52
N ASP A 24 7.69 -11.20 2.35
CA ASP A 24 6.70 -10.21 1.95
C ASP A 24 5.49 -10.21 2.89
N VAL A 25 5.10 -9.02 3.33
CA VAL A 25 3.91 -8.76 4.16
C VAL A 25 3.05 -7.74 3.43
N VAL A 26 1.79 -8.08 3.15
CA VAL A 26 0.82 -7.14 2.58
C VAL A 26 0.34 -6.22 3.69
N LEU A 27 0.49 -4.92 3.47
CA LEU A 27 -0.03 -3.91 4.38
C LEU A 27 -1.53 -3.68 4.08
N PRO A 28 -2.41 -3.72 5.09
CA PRO A 28 -3.83 -3.48 4.88
C PRO A 28 -4.08 -2.04 4.47
N ARG A 29 -5.08 -1.81 3.63
CA ARG A 29 -5.60 -0.45 3.40
C ARG A 29 -6.42 0.00 4.61
N SER A 30 -6.11 1.18 5.16
CA SER A 30 -6.82 1.80 6.28
C SER A 30 -6.85 3.30 6.07
N ASP A 31 -7.96 3.79 5.51
CA ASP A 31 -8.13 5.20 5.10
C ASP A 31 -8.04 6.19 6.29
N ASP A 32 -8.34 5.73 7.50
CA ASP A 32 -8.30 6.50 8.75
C ASP A 32 -7.09 6.16 9.64
N CYS A 33 -6.21 5.26 9.20
CA CYS A 33 -5.14 4.67 10.00
C CYS A 33 -5.59 4.06 11.33
N ALA A 34 -6.84 3.58 11.43
CA ALA A 34 -7.27 2.73 12.54
C ALA A 34 -6.43 1.45 12.65
N GLU A 35 -5.88 0.98 11.53
CA GLU A 35 -4.84 -0.06 11.48
C GLU A 35 -3.44 0.59 11.41
N PRO A 36 -2.65 0.60 12.50
CA PRO A 36 -1.35 1.29 12.52
C PRO A 36 -0.35 0.72 11.51
N GLY A 37 -0.49 -0.57 11.17
CA GLY A 37 0.32 -1.26 10.17
C GLY A 37 -0.18 -1.05 8.72
N GLY A 38 -1.16 -0.19 8.51
CA GLY A 38 -1.78 0.01 7.21
C GLY A 38 -1.17 1.13 6.35
N TRP A 39 -1.86 1.39 5.25
CA TRP A 39 -1.59 2.48 4.32
C TRP A 39 -2.90 3.07 3.78
N HIS A 40 -2.85 4.29 3.26
CA HIS A 40 -3.97 4.96 2.62
C HIS A 40 -3.50 5.80 1.43
N TYR A 41 -4.46 6.29 0.66
CA TYR A 41 -4.22 7.36 -0.31
C TYR A 41 -4.36 8.72 0.35
N ASP A 42 -3.60 9.70 -0.14
CA ASP A 42 -3.76 11.11 0.27
C ASP A 42 -5.17 11.66 0.07
N ASP A 43 -5.79 11.32 -1.06
CA ASP A 43 -7.19 11.59 -1.35
C ASP A 43 -7.84 10.31 -1.90
N PRO A 44 -8.83 9.72 -1.22
CA PRO A 44 -9.49 8.50 -1.68
C PRO A 44 -10.33 8.70 -2.95
N ALA A 45 -10.73 9.92 -3.29
CA ALA A 45 -11.49 10.25 -4.49
C ALA A 45 -10.59 10.61 -5.69
N ALA A 46 -9.39 11.14 -5.44
CA ALA A 46 -8.43 11.54 -6.46
C ALA A 46 -6.98 11.29 -6.02
N PRO A 47 -6.56 10.02 -5.88
CA PRO A 47 -5.29 9.67 -5.25
C PRO A 47 -4.09 10.12 -6.09
N THR A 48 -3.11 10.73 -5.43
CA THR A 48 -1.83 11.13 -6.05
C THR A 48 -0.63 10.48 -5.36
N THR A 49 -0.78 10.09 -4.09
CA THR A 49 0.28 9.45 -3.31
C THR A 49 -0.25 8.33 -2.42
N ILE A 50 0.63 7.39 -2.07
CA ILE A 50 0.39 6.36 -1.06
C ILE A 50 1.11 6.79 0.22
N GLN A 51 0.38 6.80 1.33
CA GLN A 51 0.90 7.17 2.65
C GLN A 51 0.81 5.98 3.60
N LEU A 52 1.91 5.70 4.29
CA LEU A 52 1.94 4.67 5.33
C LEU A 52 1.42 5.26 6.64
N CYS A 53 0.61 4.50 7.37
CA CYS A 53 0.26 4.82 8.75
C CYS A 53 1.49 4.71 9.66
N ASP A 54 1.43 5.31 10.86
CA ASP A 54 2.61 5.51 11.71
C ASP A 54 3.36 4.20 12.04
N GLY A 55 2.66 3.10 12.30
CA GLY A 55 3.26 1.80 12.59
C GLY A 55 3.97 1.17 11.38
N ALA A 56 3.32 1.19 10.21
CA ALA A 56 3.93 0.76 8.95
C ALA A 56 5.13 1.63 8.59
N CYS A 57 5.02 2.95 8.79
CA CYS A 57 6.08 3.92 8.53
C CYS A 57 7.31 3.68 9.42
N ALA A 58 7.11 3.45 10.71
CA ALA A 58 8.20 3.10 11.64
C ALA A 58 8.90 1.80 11.23
N THR A 59 8.12 0.79 10.82
CA THR A 59 8.65 -0.50 10.35
C THR A 59 9.46 -0.33 9.07
N ALA A 60 8.94 0.40 8.07
CA ALA A 60 9.64 0.67 6.83
C ALA A 60 10.96 1.45 7.05
N LYS A 61 10.97 2.41 7.99
CA LYS A 61 12.18 3.17 8.36
C LYS A 61 13.27 2.31 8.99
N SER A 62 12.91 1.17 9.60
CA SER A 62 13.90 0.23 10.15
C SER A 62 14.65 -0.58 9.08
N GLY A 63 14.18 -0.54 7.82
CA GLY A 63 14.82 -1.15 6.67
C GLY A 63 13.90 -2.08 5.86
N GLY A 64 14.46 -2.72 4.84
CA GLY A 64 13.75 -3.61 3.92
C GLY A 64 13.38 -2.95 2.60
N ALA A 65 12.33 -3.46 1.96
CA ALA A 65 11.82 -2.99 0.67
C ALA A 65 10.31 -2.73 0.72
N LEU A 66 9.85 -1.72 -0.01
CA LEU A 66 8.43 -1.49 -0.30
C LEU A 66 8.17 -1.83 -1.77
N LYS A 67 7.09 -2.57 -2.02
CA LYS A 67 6.64 -2.92 -3.37
C LYS A 67 5.20 -2.46 -3.55
N ILE A 68 4.93 -1.86 -4.70
CA ILE A 68 3.57 -1.51 -5.12
C ILE A 68 3.16 -2.54 -6.17
N VAL A 69 2.14 -3.34 -5.84
CA VAL A 69 1.65 -4.42 -6.70
C VAL A 69 0.33 -3.99 -7.30
N LEU A 70 0.28 -3.98 -8.63
CA LEU A 70 -0.89 -3.58 -9.43
C LEU A 70 -1.56 -4.82 -10.02
N GLY A 71 -2.89 -4.91 -9.96
CA GLY A 71 -3.66 -5.89 -10.75
C GLY A 71 -4.42 -6.99 -9.99
N CYS A 72 -4.41 -7.00 -8.65
CA CYS A 72 -5.27 -7.86 -7.81
C CYS A 72 -6.10 -7.01 -6.85
N ALA A 73 -7.30 -7.47 -6.46
CA ALA A 73 -8.17 -6.76 -5.51
C ALA A 73 -7.40 -6.38 -4.22
N THR A 74 -7.46 -5.10 -3.83
CA THR A 74 -6.81 -4.61 -2.61
C THR A 74 -7.32 -5.38 -1.39
N GLN A 75 -6.41 -5.86 -0.55
CA GLN A 75 -6.75 -6.55 0.70
C GLN A 75 -6.98 -5.52 1.83
N GLY A 76 -8.16 -5.54 2.44
CA GLY A 76 -8.55 -4.68 3.57
C GLY A 76 -9.68 -5.31 4.38
N PRO A 77 -9.99 -4.81 5.60
CA PRO A 77 -11.06 -5.37 6.41
C PRO A 77 -12.40 -5.27 5.67
N SER A 78 -13.15 -6.38 5.67
CA SER A 78 -14.53 -6.46 5.15
C SER A 78 -15.52 -5.83 6.12
#